data_AF-A0A662DP61-F1
#
_entry.id   AF-A0A662DP61-F1
#
_cell.length_a   1.000
_cell.length_b   1.000
_cell.length_c   1.000
_cell.angle_alpha   90.00
_cell.angle_beta   90.00
_cell.angle_gamma   90.00
#
_symmetry.space_group_name_H-M   'P 1'
#
loop_
_entity.id
_entity.type
_entity.pdbx_description
1 polymer ?
#
loop_
_entity_poly.entity_id
_entity_poly.type
_entity_poly.pdbx_seq_one_letter_code
_entity_poly.pdbx_strand_id
1 'polypeptide(L)'
;MFGSDGAWGTWVRRWTAEEGRHAMAIYGYLMTSRAIDPVELERSRMAQVSGGHTPDPPLHEGFIYLALQELATRISHRNTGALLGDPVGHEVMKRVGSDENLHQLFYRDLAAAAIQADPNLMMIAMEKQVRNFAMPGVGIPDFERHAKLIAKAGIYDLQIHHEQILAPVVLRQWDAANIGGLSGDGAAAQERLMKRMSTSERVARRYADKRAAALQDA
;
A
#
# COMPACT_ATOMS: atom_id res chain seq x y z
N MET A 1 -7.33 15.71 -2.59
CA MET A 1 -6.14 15.48 -3.43
C MET A 1 -6.32 15.90 -4.89
N PHE A 2 -7.19 15.26 -5.67
CA PHE A 2 -7.43 15.59 -7.08
C PHE A 2 -8.57 16.61 -7.26
N GLY A 3 -8.50 17.45 -8.29
CA GLY A 3 -9.60 18.36 -8.66
C GLY A 3 -10.81 17.63 -9.25
N SER A 4 -11.96 18.30 -9.31
CA SER A 4 -13.23 17.75 -9.81
C SER A 4 -13.33 17.62 -11.33
N ASP A 5 -12.48 18.30 -12.09
CA ASP A 5 -12.66 18.50 -13.53
C ASP A 5 -11.49 17.96 -14.37
N GLY A 6 -11.71 17.88 -15.68
CA GLY A 6 -10.70 17.44 -16.65
C GLY A 6 -10.25 15.98 -16.47
N ALA A 7 -8.99 15.71 -16.82
CA ALA A 7 -8.39 14.38 -16.71
C ALA A 7 -8.36 13.89 -15.25
N TRP A 8 -8.02 14.77 -14.31
CA TRP A 8 -7.99 14.44 -12.88
C TRP A 8 -9.36 14.07 -12.33
N GLY A 9 -10.39 14.88 -12.64
CA GLY A 9 -11.77 14.58 -12.26
C GLY A 9 -12.27 13.26 -12.86
N THR A 10 -11.91 12.99 -14.11
CA THR A 10 -12.28 11.74 -14.79
C THR A 10 -11.63 10.54 -14.11
N TRP A 11 -10.32 10.61 -13.84
CA TRP A 11 -9.59 9.55 -13.15
C TRP A 11 -10.13 9.29 -11.75
N VAL A 12 -10.24 10.33 -10.90
CA VAL A 12 -10.63 10.13 -9.50
C VAL A 12 -12.05 9.55 -9.37
N ARG A 13 -12.98 9.98 -10.23
CA ARG A 13 -14.34 9.39 -10.27
C ARG A 13 -14.31 7.93 -10.70
N ARG A 14 -13.50 7.59 -11.71
CA ARG A 14 -13.39 6.22 -12.21
C ARG A 14 -12.74 5.31 -11.17
N TRP A 15 -11.57 5.68 -10.67
CA TRP A 15 -10.85 4.96 -9.62
C TRP A 15 -11.75 4.73 -8.40
N THR A 16 -12.40 5.78 -7.88
CA THR A 16 -13.35 5.65 -6.74
C THR A 16 -14.50 4.68 -7.04
N ALA A 17 -15.05 4.70 -8.26
CA ALA A 17 -16.11 3.75 -8.64
C ALA A 17 -15.60 2.31 -8.74
N GLU A 18 -14.34 2.10 -9.13
CA GLU A 18 -13.70 0.79 -9.16
C GLU A 18 -13.41 0.26 -7.75
N GLU A 19 -12.86 1.10 -6.86
CA GLU A 19 -12.67 0.80 -5.43
C GLU A 19 -13.99 0.42 -4.74
N GLY A 20 -15.08 1.13 -5.07
CA GLY A 20 -16.42 0.79 -4.58
C GLY A 20 -16.85 -0.64 -4.95
N ARG A 21 -16.44 -1.14 -6.13
CA ARG A 21 -16.73 -2.53 -6.54
C ARG A 21 -15.95 -3.54 -5.72
N HIS A 22 -14.72 -3.22 -5.30
CA HIS A 22 -13.93 -4.11 -4.44
C HIS A 22 -14.62 -4.33 -3.11
N ALA A 23 -15.03 -3.23 -2.46
CA ALA A 23 -15.77 -3.27 -1.20
C ALA A 23 -17.06 -4.11 -1.33
N MET A 24 -17.86 -3.89 -2.39
CA MET A 24 -19.09 -4.66 -2.62
C MET A 24 -18.83 -6.16 -2.84
N ALA A 25 -17.80 -6.52 -3.60
CA ALA A 25 -17.47 -7.91 -3.89
C ALA A 25 -17.00 -8.66 -2.64
N ILE A 26 -16.07 -8.07 -1.89
CA ILE A 26 -15.55 -8.64 -0.64
C ILE A 26 -16.67 -8.73 0.40
N TYR A 27 -17.47 -7.67 0.54
CA TYR A 27 -18.59 -7.65 1.46
C TYR A 27 -19.63 -8.74 1.13
N GLY A 28 -20.05 -8.82 -0.13
CA GLY A 28 -21.00 -9.85 -0.58
C GLY A 28 -20.49 -11.25 -0.30
N TYR A 29 -19.21 -11.54 -0.59
CA TYR A 29 -18.58 -12.81 -0.26
C TYR A 29 -18.64 -13.12 1.25
N LEU A 30 -18.27 -12.18 2.13
CA LEU A 30 -18.26 -12.38 3.58
C LEU A 30 -19.68 -12.60 4.13
N MET A 31 -20.67 -11.84 3.63
CA MET A 31 -22.06 -11.95 4.07
C MET A 31 -22.73 -13.25 3.62
N THR A 32 -22.38 -13.75 2.43
CA THR A 32 -22.90 -15.03 1.92
C THR A 32 -22.22 -16.22 2.57
N SER A 33 -20.88 -16.21 2.68
CA SER A 33 -20.10 -17.32 3.23
C SER A 33 -20.22 -17.45 4.75
N ARG A 34 -20.53 -16.34 5.45
CA ARG A 34 -20.45 -16.25 6.92
C ARG A 34 -19.08 -16.62 7.46
N ALA A 35 -18.02 -16.39 6.67
CA ALA A 35 -16.64 -16.69 7.04
C ALA A 35 -16.15 -15.91 8.27
N ILE A 36 -16.81 -14.80 8.61
CA ILE A 36 -16.59 -14.00 9.83
C ILE A 36 -17.93 -13.56 10.43
N ASP A 37 -17.90 -13.07 11.67
CA ASP A 37 -19.10 -12.50 12.32
C ASP A 37 -19.55 -11.21 11.59
N PRO A 38 -20.75 -11.20 10.97
CA PRO A 38 -21.25 -10.02 10.26
C PRO A 38 -21.55 -8.83 11.19
N VAL A 39 -21.83 -9.07 12.47
CA VAL A 39 -22.09 -8.00 13.44
C VAL A 39 -20.79 -7.27 13.78
N GLU A 40 -19.72 -8.01 14.05
CA GLU A 40 -18.38 -7.45 14.27
C GLU A 40 -17.89 -6.71 13.02
N LEU A 41 -18.10 -7.29 11.83
CA LEU A 41 -17.76 -6.66 10.56
C LEU A 41 -18.45 -5.30 10.41
N GLU A 42 -19.77 -5.22 10.55
CA GLU A 42 -20.49 -3.96 10.36
C GLU A 42 -20.16 -2.90 11.40
N ARG A 43 -19.96 -3.29 12.66
CA ARG A 43 -19.54 -2.34 13.70
C ARG A 43 -18.18 -1.73 13.36
N SER A 44 -17.23 -2.56 12.94
CA SER A 44 -15.90 -2.11 12.53
C SER A 44 -15.94 -1.22 11.29
N ARG A 45 -16.77 -1.58 10.30
CA ARG A 45 -16.97 -0.81 9.07
C ARG A 45 -17.60 0.55 9.35
N MET A 46 -18.63 0.60 10.21
CA MET A 46 -19.25 1.85 10.64
C MET A 46 -18.26 2.74 11.39
N ALA A 47 -17.43 2.19 12.29
CA ALA A 47 -16.40 2.95 12.99
C ALA A 47 -15.39 3.59 12.01
N GLN A 48 -14.84 2.81 11.07
CA GLN A 48 -13.88 3.32 10.08
C GLN A 48 -14.51 4.37 9.15
N VAL A 49 -15.65 4.06 8.54
CA VAL A 49 -16.27 4.92 7.50
C VAL A 49 -16.83 6.19 8.10
N SER A 50 -17.49 6.13 9.26
CA SER A 50 -18.01 7.34 9.92
C SER A 50 -16.90 8.21 10.52
N GLY A 51 -15.77 7.61 10.89
CA GLY A 51 -14.61 8.35 11.41
C GLY A 51 -13.81 9.08 10.33
N GLY A 52 -13.86 8.65 9.07
CA GLY A 52 -13.17 9.32 7.97
C GLY A 52 -11.64 9.36 8.10
N HIS A 53 -11.05 8.52 8.97
CA HIS A 53 -9.62 8.48 9.22
C HIS A 53 -8.90 7.84 8.03
N THR A 54 -8.32 8.68 7.17
CA THR A 54 -7.51 8.28 6.01
C THR A 54 -6.27 9.15 5.89
N PRO A 55 -5.14 8.62 5.38
CA PRO A 55 -4.04 9.44 4.91
C PRO A 55 -4.54 10.46 3.87
N ASP A 56 -4.20 11.74 4.05
CA ASP A 56 -4.49 12.83 3.11
C ASP A 56 -3.21 13.66 2.86
N PRO A 57 -2.21 13.08 2.16
CA PRO A 57 -0.99 13.79 1.85
C PRO A 57 -1.23 14.88 0.79
N PRO A 58 -0.37 15.91 0.71
CA PRO A 58 -0.38 16.84 -0.41
C PRO A 58 -0.27 16.11 -1.76
N LEU A 59 -0.80 16.70 -2.84
CA LEU A 59 -0.93 16.04 -4.15
C LEU A 59 0.33 15.31 -4.64
N HIS A 60 1.48 15.99 -4.64
CA HIS A 60 2.75 15.43 -5.11
C HIS A 60 3.24 14.26 -4.25
N GLU A 61 3.01 14.31 -2.93
CA GLU A 61 3.27 13.20 -2.02
C GLU A 61 2.27 12.06 -2.22
N GLY A 62 1.02 12.39 -2.57
CA GLY A 62 -0.03 11.46 -2.91
C GLY A 62 0.31 10.52 -4.07
N PHE A 63 1.03 11.01 -5.09
CA PHE A 63 1.46 10.16 -6.21
C PHE A 63 2.38 9.02 -5.75
N ILE A 64 3.33 9.33 -4.86
CA ILE A 64 4.21 8.33 -4.28
C ILE A 64 3.42 7.40 -3.36
N TYR A 65 2.60 7.97 -2.47
CA TYR A 65 1.81 7.21 -1.52
C TYR A 65 0.93 6.16 -2.21
N LEU A 66 0.14 6.59 -3.20
CA LEU A 66 -0.78 5.70 -3.93
C LEU A 66 -0.02 4.64 -4.73
N ALA A 67 1.10 4.99 -5.39
CA ALA A 67 1.91 4.00 -6.10
C ALA A 67 2.43 2.87 -5.19
N LEU A 68 2.78 3.18 -3.94
CA LEU A 68 3.21 2.19 -2.95
C LEU A 68 2.03 1.45 -2.32
N GLN A 69 0.94 2.16 -2.04
CA GLN A 69 -0.21 1.61 -1.33
C GLN A 69 -1.04 0.66 -2.21
N GLU A 70 -1.25 0.95 -3.50
CA GLU A 70 -1.93 0.02 -4.42
C GLU A 70 -1.10 -1.25 -4.65
N LEU A 71 0.24 -1.16 -4.61
CA LEU A 71 1.08 -2.35 -4.65
C LEU A 71 0.93 -3.18 -3.36
N ALA A 72 0.80 -2.50 -2.21
CA ALA A 72 0.59 -3.15 -0.91
C ALA A 72 -0.73 -3.91 -0.86
N THR A 73 -1.83 -3.31 -1.33
CA THR A 73 -3.16 -3.93 -1.39
C THR A 73 -3.17 -5.06 -2.42
N ARG A 74 -2.61 -4.88 -3.61
CA ARG A 74 -2.42 -5.96 -4.59
C ARG A 74 -1.75 -7.20 -3.97
N ILE A 75 -0.63 -7.02 -3.28
CA ILE A 75 0.09 -8.12 -2.63
C ILE A 75 -0.75 -8.74 -1.52
N SER A 76 -1.41 -7.91 -0.70
CA SER A 76 -2.26 -8.37 0.40
C SER A 76 -3.45 -9.19 -0.12
N HIS A 77 -4.12 -8.76 -1.19
CA HIS A 77 -5.21 -9.48 -1.83
C HIS A 77 -4.73 -10.80 -2.43
N ARG A 78 -3.61 -10.79 -3.17
CA ARG A 78 -3.01 -12.03 -3.72
C ARG A 78 -2.70 -13.04 -2.61
N ASN A 79 -2.02 -12.60 -1.56
CA ASN A 79 -1.60 -13.48 -0.47
C ASN A 79 -2.81 -13.99 0.34
N THR A 80 -3.80 -13.13 0.58
CA THR A 80 -5.07 -13.54 1.21
C THR A 80 -5.78 -14.59 0.36
N GLY A 81 -5.93 -14.35 -0.94
CA GLY A 81 -6.56 -15.29 -1.87
C GLY A 81 -5.89 -16.66 -1.87
N ALA A 82 -4.55 -16.72 -1.82
CA ALA A 82 -3.79 -17.97 -1.78
C ALA A 82 -3.98 -18.76 -0.47
N LEU A 83 -4.37 -18.10 0.62
CA LEU A 83 -4.65 -18.72 1.91
C LEU A 83 -6.12 -19.09 2.08
N LEU A 84 -7.01 -18.59 1.23
CA LEU A 84 -8.41 -18.99 1.25
C LEU A 84 -8.54 -20.43 0.77
N GLY A 85 -9.27 -21.25 1.53
CA GLY A 85 -9.48 -22.66 1.25
C GLY A 85 -10.58 -22.93 0.22
N ASP A 86 -11.31 -21.90 -0.22
CA ASP A 86 -12.42 -22.01 -1.16
C ASP A 86 -12.15 -21.25 -2.47
N PRO A 87 -12.61 -21.79 -3.62
CA PRO A 87 -12.33 -21.21 -4.92
C PRO A 87 -13.04 -19.86 -5.17
N VAL A 88 -14.15 -19.59 -4.47
CA VAL A 88 -14.93 -18.36 -4.67
C VAL A 88 -14.19 -17.18 -4.05
N GLY A 89 -13.77 -17.31 -2.80
CA GLY A 89 -12.97 -16.31 -2.10
C GLY A 89 -11.65 -16.03 -2.83
N HIS A 90 -10.97 -17.08 -3.31
CA HIS A 90 -9.76 -16.92 -4.13
C HIS A 90 -10.03 -16.07 -5.39
N GLU A 91 -11.10 -16.36 -6.14
CA GLU A 91 -11.44 -15.60 -7.36
C GLU A 91 -11.84 -14.15 -7.07
N VAL A 92 -12.55 -13.88 -5.96
CA VAL A 92 -12.84 -12.51 -5.50
C VAL A 92 -11.52 -11.75 -5.26
N MET A 93 -10.61 -12.31 -4.47
CA MET A 93 -9.33 -11.67 -4.15
C MET A 93 -8.45 -11.47 -5.40
N LYS A 94 -8.45 -12.45 -6.31
CA LYS A 94 -7.71 -12.36 -7.58
C LYS A 94 -8.22 -11.22 -8.47
N ARG A 95 -9.54 -11.02 -8.56
CA ARG A 95 -10.12 -9.93 -9.35
C ARG A 95 -9.81 -8.57 -8.75
N VAL A 96 -9.99 -8.42 -7.44
CA VAL A 96 -9.63 -7.19 -6.72
C VAL A 96 -8.15 -6.88 -6.93
N GLY A 97 -7.25 -7.83 -6.66
CA GLY A 97 -5.82 -7.66 -6.87
C GLY A 97 -5.40 -7.40 -8.33
N SER A 98 -6.25 -7.71 -9.31
CA SER A 98 -6.01 -7.36 -10.72
C SER A 98 -6.30 -5.89 -11.01
N ASP A 99 -7.37 -5.34 -10.44
CA ASP A 99 -7.69 -3.90 -10.52
C ASP A 99 -6.61 -3.08 -9.79
N GLU A 100 -6.21 -3.50 -8.59
CA GLU A 100 -5.12 -2.89 -7.80
C GLU A 100 -3.81 -2.82 -8.59
N ASN A 101 -3.51 -3.84 -9.40
CA ASN A 101 -2.35 -3.81 -10.30
C ASN A 101 -2.46 -2.70 -11.36
N LEU A 102 -3.63 -2.49 -11.94
CA LEU A 102 -3.83 -1.41 -12.92
C LEU A 102 -3.72 -0.04 -12.28
N HIS A 103 -4.27 0.14 -11.07
CA HIS A 103 -4.15 1.39 -10.32
C HIS A 103 -2.71 1.67 -9.90
N GLN A 104 -2.00 0.64 -9.44
CA GLN A 104 -0.57 0.71 -9.14
C GLN A 104 0.25 1.15 -10.36
N LEU A 105 0.01 0.57 -11.54
CA LEU A 105 0.71 0.96 -12.77
C LEU A 105 0.44 2.42 -13.11
N PHE A 106 -0.81 2.87 -13.01
CA PHE A 106 -1.19 4.26 -13.24
C PHE A 106 -0.43 5.22 -12.30
N TYR A 107 -0.49 5.00 -10.99
CA TYR A 107 0.18 5.89 -10.03
C TYR A 107 1.71 5.81 -10.09
N ARG A 108 2.27 4.64 -10.40
CA ARG A 108 3.72 4.48 -10.62
C ARG A 108 4.19 5.33 -11.80
N ASP A 109 3.48 5.26 -12.93
CA ASP A 109 3.84 5.99 -14.14
C ASP A 109 3.60 7.49 -13.98
N LEU A 110 2.54 7.87 -13.28
CA LEU A 110 2.30 9.26 -12.89
C LEU A 110 3.42 9.81 -12.01
N ALA A 111 3.83 9.07 -10.98
CA ALA A 111 4.94 9.46 -10.13
C ALA A 111 6.26 9.57 -10.93
N ALA A 112 6.52 8.65 -11.86
CA ALA A 112 7.69 8.71 -12.73
C ALA A 112 7.69 9.97 -13.61
N ALA A 113 6.55 10.33 -14.20
CA ALA A 113 6.41 11.57 -14.97
C ALA A 113 6.60 12.81 -14.08
N ALA A 114 6.07 12.80 -12.86
CA ALA A 114 6.26 13.89 -11.89
C ALA A 114 7.73 14.04 -11.47
N ILE A 115 8.46 12.93 -11.28
CA ILE A 115 9.90 12.93 -10.98
C ILE A 115 10.70 13.60 -12.10
N GLN A 116 10.35 13.35 -13.37
CA GLN A 116 11.00 14.00 -14.50
C GLN A 116 10.68 15.51 -14.56
N ALA A 117 9.46 15.89 -14.20
CA ALA A 117 9.02 17.29 -14.23
C ALA A 117 9.65 18.14 -13.12
N ASP A 118 9.74 17.61 -11.89
CA ASP A 118 10.38 18.28 -10.75
C ASP A 118 11.10 17.26 -9.85
N PRO A 119 12.38 16.95 -10.12
CA PRO A 119 13.11 15.93 -9.39
C PRO A 119 13.38 16.31 -7.94
N ASN A 120 13.53 17.61 -7.62
CA ASN A 120 13.81 18.06 -6.26
C ASN A 120 12.57 17.89 -5.36
N LEU A 121 11.42 18.36 -5.83
CA LEU A 121 10.17 18.24 -5.09
C LEU A 121 9.79 16.76 -4.89
N MET A 122 9.91 15.96 -5.94
CA MET A 122 9.52 14.56 -5.89
C MET A 122 10.49 13.69 -5.08
N MET A 123 11.78 14.03 -5.02
CA MET A 123 12.72 13.33 -4.13
C MET A 123 12.37 13.57 -2.65
N ILE A 124 11.97 14.79 -2.29
CA ILE A 124 11.50 15.12 -0.94
C ILE A 124 10.21 14.34 -0.63
N ALA A 125 9.26 14.32 -1.56
CA ALA A 125 8.03 13.55 -1.42
C ALA A 125 8.31 12.05 -1.20
N MET A 126 9.22 11.49 -2.00
CA MET A 126 9.60 10.09 -1.91
C MET A 126 10.21 9.75 -0.55
N GLU A 127 11.15 10.56 -0.06
CA GLU A 127 11.72 10.39 1.29
C GLU A 127 10.65 10.41 2.38
N LYS A 128 9.71 11.35 2.32
CA LYS A 128 8.64 11.49 3.31
C LYS A 128 7.71 10.29 3.29
N GLN A 129 7.30 9.81 2.11
CA GLN A 129 6.38 8.70 2.00
C GLN A 129 7.04 7.37 2.38
N VAL A 130 8.33 7.16 2.07
CA VAL A 130 9.06 5.99 2.59
C VAL A 130 9.23 6.07 4.11
N ARG A 131 9.39 7.27 4.69
CA ARG A 131 9.53 7.46 6.13
C ARG A 131 8.22 7.23 6.89
N ASN A 132 7.11 7.78 6.39
CA ASN A 132 5.86 7.93 7.13
C ASN A 132 4.73 7.06 6.56
N PHE A 133 5.04 6.09 5.68
CA PHE A 133 4.03 5.23 5.07
C PHE A 133 3.11 4.63 6.14
N ALA A 134 1.81 4.77 5.93
CA ALA A 134 0.79 4.25 6.82
C ALA A 134 -0.33 3.60 6.00
N MET A 135 -0.84 2.46 6.46
CA MET A 135 -2.02 1.84 5.88
C MET A 135 -3.28 2.66 6.22
N PRO A 136 -4.29 2.76 5.33
CA PRO A 136 -5.47 3.60 5.54
C PRO A 136 -6.46 3.07 6.60
N GLY A 137 -6.21 1.90 7.19
CA GLY A 137 -7.13 1.22 8.12
C GLY A 137 -7.02 1.62 9.59
N VAL A 138 -6.30 2.68 9.95
CA VAL A 138 -6.01 3.03 11.36
C VAL A 138 -7.24 3.41 12.20
N GLY A 139 -8.39 3.71 11.59
CA GLY A 139 -9.65 3.91 12.29
C GLY A 139 -10.45 2.62 12.55
N ILE A 140 -9.97 1.46 12.09
CA ILE A 140 -10.57 0.15 12.40
C ILE A 140 -10.26 -0.18 13.87
N PRO A 141 -11.26 -0.57 14.68
CA PRO A 141 -11.03 -1.04 16.05
C PRO A 141 -9.97 -2.14 16.10
N ASP A 142 -9.08 -2.10 17.11
CA ASP A 142 -7.99 -3.06 17.29
C ASP A 142 -7.05 -3.22 16.07
N PHE A 143 -6.85 -2.17 15.26
CA PHE A 143 -6.03 -2.24 14.04
C PHE A 143 -4.63 -2.84 14.27
N GLU A 144 -3.95 -2.49 15.38
CA GLU A 144 -2.63 -3.07 15.70
C GLU A 144 -2.67 -4.59 15.90
N ARG A 145 -3.74 -5.11 16.50
CA ARG A 145 -3.94 -6.55 16.67
C ARG A 145 -4.16 -7.21 15.31
N HIS A 146 -4.98 -6.61 14.45
CA HIS A 146 -5.18 -7.09 13.07
C HIS A 146 -3.87 -7.09 12.27
N ALA A 147 -3.08 -6.01 12.33
CA ALA A 147 -1.79 -5.91 11.66
C ALA A 147 -0.82 -7.02 12.10
N LYS A 148 -0.76 -7.34 13.40
CA LYS A 148 0.05 -8.45 13.93
C LYS A 148 -0.42 -9.81 13.41
N LEU A 149 -1.73 -10.04 13.31
CA LEU A 149 -2.29 -11.28 12.78
C LEU A 149 -2.03 -11.43 11.27
N ILE A 150 -2.20 -10.36 10.50
CA ILE A 150 -1.89 -10.30 9.06
C ILE A 150 -0.41 -10.61 8.82
N ALA A 151 0.49 -10.03 9.61
CA ALA A 151 1.93 -10.30 9.53
C ALA A 151 2.26 -11.75 9.92
N LYS A 152 1.65 -12.27 10.99
CA LYS A 152 1.82 -13.67 11.41
C LYS A 152 1.35 -14.66 10.34
N ALA A 153 0.27 -14.33 9.63
CA ALA A 153 -0.24 -15.13 8.52
C ALA A 153 0.62 -15.03 7.24
N GLY A 154 1.64 -14.16 7.21
CA GLY A 154 2.46 -13.94 6.01
C GLY A 154 1.74 -13.19 4.89
N ILE A 155 0.62 -12.51 5.18
CA ILE A 155 -0.14 -11.75 4.19
C ILE A 155 0.59 -10.44 3.88
N TYR A 156 0.97 -9.70 4.92
CA TYR A 156 1.68 -8.44 4.79
C TYR A 156 2.48 -8.14 6.06
N ASP A 157 3.79 -7.94 5.92
CA ASP A 157 4.70 -7.62 7.01
C ASP A 157 5.80 -6.66 6.55
N LEU A 158 6.72 -6.31 7.45
CA LEU A 158 7.83 -5.39 7.14
C LEU A 158 8.81 -5.94 6.09
N GLN A 159 8.97 -7.28 6.03
CA GLN A 159 9.83 -7.90 5.04
C GLN A 159 9.21 -7.79 3.65
N ILE A 160 7.94 -8.18 3.51
CA ILE A 160 7.17 -8.04 2.27
C ILE A 160 7.13 -6.57 1.84
N HIS A 161 6.88 -5.65 2.77
CA HIS A 161 6.86 -4.22 2.47
C HIS A 161 8.19 -3.74 1.90
N HIS A 162 9.32 -4.13 2.49
CA HIS A 162 10.62 -3.76 1.94
C HIS A 162 10.91 -4.42 0.58
N GLU A 163 10.86 -5.76 0.53
CA GLU A 163 11.37 -6.56 -0.58
C GLU A 163 10.47 -6.53 -1.82
N GLN A 164 9.15 -6.43 -1.63
CA GLN A 164 8.17 -6.49 -2.71
C GLN A 164 7.58 -5.14 -3.08
N ILE A 165 7.79 -4.09 -2.27
CA ILE A 165 7.21 -2.76 -2.51
C ILE A 165 8.28 -1.70 -2.59
N LEU A 166 8.96 -1.41 -1.47
CA LEU A 166 9.91 -0.30 -1.42
C LEU A 166 11.08 -0.53 -2.38
N ALA A 167 11.79 -1.65 -2.27
CA ALA A 167 12.95 -1.91 -3.11
C ALA A 167 12.60 -1.97 -4.62
N PRO A 168 11.55 -2.69 -5.05
CA PRO A 168 11.16 -2.70 -6.47
C PRO A 168 10.75 -1.33 -7.00
N VAL A 169 9.93 -0.57 -6.28
CA VAL A 169 9.41 0.70 -6.80
C VAL A 169 10.46 1.81 -6.68
N VAL A 170 11.01 2.02 -5.48
CA VAL A 170 11.91 3.14 -5.18
C VAL A 170 13.30 2.94 -5.80
N LEU A 171 13.89 1.74 -5.68
CA LEU A 171 15.27 1.51 -6.11
C LEU A 171 15.38 0.99 -7.54
N ARG A 172 14.39 0.24 -8.05
CA ARG A 172 14.49 -0.37 -9.38
C ARG A 172 13.68 0.36 -10.44
N GLN A 173 12.43 0.71 -10.16
CA GLN A 173 11.55 1.32 -11.16
C GLN A 173 11.81 2.82 -11.31
N TRP A 174 11.82 3.58 -10.21
CA TRP A 174 12.13 5.01 -10.25
C TRP A 174 13.63 5.32 -10.16
N ASP A 175 14.43 4.30 -9.85
CA ASP A 175 15.90 4.40 -9.75
C ASP A 175 16.35 5.59 -8.90
N ALA A 176 15.76 5.74 -7.70
CA ALA A 176 15.88 6.94 -6.88
C ALA A 176 17.33 7.30 -6.52
N ALA A 177 18.24 6.32 -6.50
CA ALA A 177 19.66 6.53 -6.25
C ALA A 177 20.36 7.32 -7.37
N ASN A 178 19.87 7.22 -8.61
CA ASN A 178 20.52 7.79 -9.79
C ASN A 178 19.75 8.97 -10.40
N ILE A 179 18.66 9.42 -9.76
CA ILE A 179 17.97 10.65 -10.16
C ILE A 179 18.95 11.83 -10.05
N GLY A 180 19.24 12.45 -11.19
CA GLY A 180 20.10 13.63 -11.31
C GLY A 180 19.33 14.95 -11.22
N GLY A 181 20.04 16.08 -11.35
CA GLY A 181 19.44 17.43 -11.29
C GLY A 181 18.98 17.86 -9.90
N LEU A 182 19.44 17.16 -8.85
CA LEU A 182 19.11 17.46 -7.47
C LEU A 182 20.02 18.55 -6.89
N SER A 183 19.45 19.38 -6.04
CA SER A 183 20.12 20.48 -5.34
C SER A 183 19.45 20.74 -3.99
N GLY A 184 20.14 21.42 -3.08
CA GLY A 184 19.59 21.82 -1.77
C GLY A 184 18.87 20.67 -1.04
N ASP A 185 17.61 20.90 -0.68
CA ASP A 185 16.79 19.93 0.05
C ASP A 185 16.50 18.65 -0.74
N GLY A 186 16.47 18.71 -2.08
CA GLY A 186 16.28 17.55 -2.95
C GLY A 186 17.46 16.58 -2.87
N ALA A 187 18.68 17.09 -2.95
CA ALA A 187 19.90 16.29 -2.80
C ALA A 187 19.99 15.69 -1.38
N ALA A 188 19.72 16.51 -0.35
CA ALA A 188 19.70 16.03 1.03
C ALA A 188 18.59 14.98 1.28
N ALA A 189 17.45 15.07 0.59
CA ALA A 189 16.39 14.08 0.66
C ALA A 189 16.81 12.75 0.03
N GLN A 190 17.56 12.76 -1.07
CA GLN A 190 18.10 11.53 -1.68
C GLN A 190 19.01 10.77 -0.71
N GLU A 191 19.94 11.46 -0.05
CA GLU A 191 20.82 10.84 0.95
C GLU A 191 20.03 10.21 2.11
N ARG A 192 19.03 10.94 2.64
CA ARG A 192 18.15 10.43 3.70
C ARG A 192 17.34 9.23 3.22
N LEU A 193 16.80 9.27 2.00
CA LEU A 193 16.04 8.19 1.39
C LEU A 193 16.92 6.93 1.28
N MET A 194 18.14 7.04 0.74
CA MET A 194 19.05 5.90 0.61
C MET A 194 19.41 5.28 1.96
N LYS A 195 19.67 6.12 2.98
CA LYS A 195 19.89 5.65 4.35
C LYS A 195 18.66 4.92 4.93
N ARG A 196 17.44 5.39 4.63
CA ARG A 196 16.20 4.72 5.05
C ARG A 196 16.01 3.39 4.35
N MET A 197 16.27 3.32 3.05
CA MET A 197 16.18 2.07 2.30
C MET A 197 17.12 1.00 2.89
N SER A 198 18.38 1.36 3.18
CA SER A 198 19.31 0.45 3.87
C SER A 198 18.84 0.07 5.28
N THR A 199 18.25 1.00 6.02
CA THR A 199 17.72 0.70 7.37
C THR A 199 16.50 -0.22 7.30
N SER A 200 15.59 0.02 6.36
CA SER A 200 14.42 -0.81 6.10
C SER A 200 14.84 -2.25 5.73
N GLU A 201 15.85 -2.41 4.88
CA GLU A 201 16.39 -3.73 4.53
C GLU A 201 16.90 -4.50 5.76
N ARG A 202 17.70 -3.85 6.61
CA ARG A 202 18.23 -4.47 7.83
C ARG A 202 17.11 -4.87 8.80
N VAL A 203 16.08 -4.03 8.92
CA VAL A 203 14.91 -4.33 9.78
C VAL A 203 14.11 -5.50 9.21
N ALA A 204 13.83 -5.50 7.91
CA ALA A 204 13.17 -6.58 7.20
C ALA A 204 13.89 -7.92 7.42
N ARG A 205 15.22 -7.96 7.23
CA ARG A 205 16.04 -9.16 7.43
C ARG A 205 15.97 -9.67 8.86
N ARG A 206 16.14 -8.79 9.85
CA ARG A 206 16.02 -9.16 11.27
C ARG A 206 14.64 -9.73 11.62
N TYR A 207 13.58 -9.22 11.02
CA TYR A 207 12.23 -9.74 11.21
C TYR A 207 12.07 -11.13 10.59
N ALA A 208 12.62 -11.33 9.38
CA ALA A 208 12.64 -12.63 8.71
C ALA A 208 13.37 -13.69 9.55
N ASP A 209 14.56 -13.35 10.06
CA ASP A 209 15.39 -14.25 10.88
C ASP A 209 14.65 -14.66 12.17
N LYS A 210 14.02 -13.70 12.86
CA LYS A 210 13.22 -13.99 14.06
C LYS A 210 12.03 -14.89 13.77
N ARG A 211 11.34 -14.67 12.64
CA ARG A 211 10.21 -15.52 12.24
C ARG A 211 10.68 -16.94 11.93
N ALA A 212 11.80 -17.09 11.21
CA ALA A 212 12.38 -18.38 10.89
C ALA A 212 12.77 -19.17 12.16
N ALA A 213 13.38 -18.51 13.13
CA ALA A 213 13.70 -19.13 14.43
C ALA A 213 12.44 -19.59 15.18
N ALA A 214 11.41 -18.74 15.26
CA ALA A 214 10.16 -19.09 15.94
C ALA A 214 9.39 -20.25 15.28
N LEU A 215 9.58 -20.49 13.97
CA LEU A 215 9.01 -21.63 13.26
C LEU A 215 9.83 -22.93 13.42
N GLN A 216 11.11 -22.83 13.77
CA GLN A 216 11.96 -23.99 14.09
C GLN A 216 11.70 -24.52 15.51
N ASP A 217 11.27 -23.64 16.41
CA ASP A 217 10.97 -23.95 17.82
C ASP A 217 9.51 -24.42 18.05
N ALA A 218 8.67 -24.47 17.01
CA ALA A 218 7.24 -24.79 17.06
C ALA A 218 6.92 -26.17 16.46
#